data_AF-A0A5S4UPH4-F1
#
_entry.id   AF-A0A5S4UPH4-F1
#
_cell.length_a   1.000
_cell.length_b   1.000
_cell.length_c   1.000
_cell.angle_alpha   90.00
_cell.angle_beta   90.00
_cell.angle_gamma   90.00
#
_symmetry.space_group_name_H-M   'P 1'
#
loop_
_entity.id
_entity.type
_entity.pdbx_description
1 polymer ?
#
loop_
_entity_poly.entity_id
_entity_poly.type
_entity_poly.pdbx_seq_one_letter_code
_entity_poly.pdbx_strand_id
1 'polypeptide(L)' 'MENELVMRQIKENSAEQAMLGDFSRALGDAIMSSGSAHQNQMMQLLSDPAKSARFGKLVFEMIAGGQRQ' A
#
# COMPACT_ATOMS: atom_id res chain seq x y z
N MET A 1 4.24 6.19 -5.98
CA MET A 1 4.45 6.25 -7.44
C MET A 1 4.78 4.86 -7.91
N GLU A 2 4.33 4.48 -9.10
CA GLU A 2 4.66 3.17 -9.68
C GLU A 2 6.16 3.11 -10.04
N ASN A 3 6.75 1.92 -9.98
CA ASN A 3 8.15 1.73 -10.33
C ASN A 3 8.27 1.68 -11.87
N GLU A 4 8.71 2.78 -12.49
CA GLU A 4 8.77 2.94 -13.95
C GLU A 4 9.58 1.85 -14.67
N LEU A 5 10.64 1.34 -14.03
CA LEU A 5 11.47 0.27 -14.58
C LEU A 5 10.70 -1.06 -14.64
N VAL A 6 9.99 -1.39 -13.56
CA VAL A 6 9.13 -2.58 -13.51
C VAL A 6 7.98 -2.47 -14.50
N MET A 7 7.35 -1.30 -14.60
CA MET A 7 6.26 -1.08 -15.56
C MET A 7 6.74 -1.24 -17.00
N ARG A 8 7.96 -0.79 -17.31
CA ARG A 8 8.59 -1.04 -18.61
C ARG A 8 8.87 -2.52 -18.84
N GLN A 9 9.44 -3.23 -17.86
CA GLN A 9 9.73 -4.66 -17.96
C GLN A 9 8.47 -5.51 -18.19
N ILE A 10 7.36 -5.16 -17.53
CA ILE A 10 6.07 -5.83 -17.74
C ILE A 10 5.53 -5.58 -19.15
N LYS A 11 5.71 -4.37 -19.68
CA LYS A 11 5.22 -3.99 -21.01
C LYS A 11 6.04 -4.61 -22.14
N GLU A 12 7.35 -4.72 -21.96
CA GLU A 12 8.30 -5.03 -23.04
C GLU A 12 8.79 -6.49 -23.04
N ASN A 13 8.65 -7.23 -21.94
CA ASN A 13 9.17 -8.60 -21.83
C ASN A 13 8.07 -9.64 -21.60
N SER A 14 8.40 -10.93 -21.75
CA SER A 14 7.53 -12.00 -21.26
C SER A 14 7.43 -11.95 -19.73
N ALA A 15 6.37 -12.52 -19.16
CA ALA A 15 6.18 -12.57 -17.70
C ALA A 15 7.39 -13.20 -16.98
N GLU A 16 7.92 -14.29 -17.52
CA GLU A 16 9.11 -14.97 -16.98
C GLU A 16 10.34 -14.06 -16.97
N GLN A 17 10.58 -13.31 -18.05
CA GLN A 17 11.68 -12.37 -18.15
C GLN A 17 11.51 -11.17 -17.20
N ALA A 18 10.30 -10.64 -17.06
CA ALA A 18 10.01 -9.57 -16.10
C ALA A 18 10.24 -10.04 -14.64
N MET A 19 9.86 -11.28 -14.32
CA MET A 19 10.05 -11.88 -12.99
C MET A 19 11.52 -12.17 -12.67
N LEU A 20 12.32 -12.55 -13.68
CA LEU A 20 13.79 -12.68 -13.57
C LEU A 20 14.51 -11.32 -13.52
N GLY A 21 13.84 -10.25 -13.98
CA GLY A 21 14.31 -8.87 -13.89
C GLY A 21 14.09 -8.25 -12.51
N ASP A 22 13.75 -6.96 -12.47
CA ASP A 22 13.68 -6.21 -11.21
C ASP A 22 12.34 -6.34 -10.49
N PHE A 23 11.36 -7.02 -11.08
CA PHE A 23 10.05 -7.23 -10.48
C PHE A 23 10.14 -7.85 -9.08
N SER A 24 10.96 -8.90 -8.92
CA SER A 24 11.10 -9.61 -7.64
C SER A 24 11.66 -8.71 -6.53
N ARG A 25 12.59 -7.80 -6.86
CA ARG A 25 13.12 -6.81 -5.91
C ARG A 25 12.05 -5.78 -5.55
N ALA A 26 11.39 -5.20 -6.55
CA ALA A 26 10.37 -4.19 -6.33
C ALA A 26 9.19 -4.71 -5.51
N LEU A 27 8.83 -5.99 -5.67
CA LEU A 27 7.85 -6.66 -4.82
C LEU A 27 8.32 -6.72 -3.37
N GLY A 28 9.57 -7.13 -3.12
CA GLY A 28 10.17 -7.13 -1.78
C GLY A 28 10.17 -5.75 -1.14
N ASP A 29 10.58 -4.73 -1.89
CA ASP A 29 10.60 -3.33 -1.44
C ASP A 29 9.19 -2.83 -1.10
N ALA A 30 8.18 -3.18 -1.92
CA ALA A 30 6.79 -2.83 -1.67
C ALA A 30 6.26 -3.48 -0.40
N ILE A 31 6.58 -4.76 -0.15
CA ILE A 31 6.21 -5.47 1.09
C ILE A 31 6.84 -4.77 2.30
N MET A 32 8.14 -4.50 2.27
CA MET A 32 8.84 -3.82 3.38
C MET A 32 8.28 -2.41 3.62
N SER A 33 8.09 -1.64 2.56
CA SER A 33 7.54 -0.28 2.62
C SER A 33 6.12 -0.27 3.19
N SER A 34 5.27 -1.23 2.78
CA SER A 34 3.91 -1.36 3.32
C SER A 34 3.93 -1.67 4.83
N GLY A 35 4.83 -2.55 5.28
CA GLY A 35 5.03 -2.85 6.69
C GLY A 35 5.43 -1.61 7.50
N SER A 36 6.42 -0.86 7.03
CA SER A 36 6.86 0.39 7.67
C SER A 36 5.76 1.45 7.71
N ALA A 37 4.97 1.58 6.63
CA ALA A 37 3.86 2.51 6.58
C ALA A 37 2.77 2.15 7.60
N HIS A 38 2.40 0.87 7.70
CA HIS A 38 1.44 0.39 8.70
C HIS A 38 1.96 0.55 10.13
N GLN A 39 3.22 0.26 10.39
CA GLN A 39 3.83 0.48 11.71
C GLN A 39 3.78 1.95 12.12
N ASN A 40 4.14 2.87 11.21
CA ASN A 40 4.06 4.31 11.45
C ASN A 40 2.61 4.76 11.69
N GLN A 41 1.66 4.25 10.90
CA GLN A 41 0.23 4.53 11.11
C GLN A 41 -0.20 4.10 12.51
N MET A 42 0.14 2.88 12.94
CA MET A 42 -0.18 2.38 14.28
C MET A 42 0.37 3.30 15.37
N MET A 43 1.65 3.69 15.28
CA MET A 43 2.27 4.59 16.25
C MET A 43 1.53 5.94 16.35
N GLN A 44 1.14 6.52 15.22
CA GLN A 44 0.41 7.79 15.21
C GLN A 44 -1.02 7.67 15.75
N LEU A 45 -1.73 6.57 15.47
CA LEU A 45 -3.09 6.37 15.95
C LEU A 45 -3.13 6.03 17.44
N LEU A 46 -2.14 5.31 17.96
CA LEU A 46 -2.09 4.93 19.38
C LEU A 46 -1.57 6.07 20.28
N SER A 47 -0.75 6.98 19.75
CA SER A 47 -0.16 8.08 20.53
C SER A 47 -0.99 9.36 20.58
N ASP A 48 -1.95 9.54 19.66
CA ASP A 48 -2.77 10.74 19.56
C ASP A 48 -4.27 10.37 19.46
N PRO A 49 -5.04 10.54 20.56
CA PRO A 49 -6.47 10.24 20.58
C PRO A 49 -7.28 11.02 19.54
N ALA A 50 -6.88 12.24 19.18
CA ALA A 50 -7.59 13.03 18.18
C ALA A 50 -7.36 12.48 16.76
N LYS A 51 -6.15 11.98 16.45
CA LYS A 51 -5.91 11.23 15.21
C LYS A 51 -6.71 9.93 15.15
N SER A 52 -6.75 9.19 16.27
CA SER A 52 -7.53 7.97 16.39
C SER A 52 -9.02 8.20 16.12
N ALA A 53 -9.61 9.20 16.78
CA ALA A 53 -11.03 9.54 16.60
C ALA A 53 -11.38 9.93 15.15
N ARG A 54 -10.53 10.75 14.50
CA ARG A 54 -10.73 11.13 13.10
C ARG A 54 -10.62 9.93 12.15
N PHE A 55 -9.62 9.08 12.37
CA PHE A 55 -9.44 7.87 11.57
C PHE A 55 -10.62 6.90 11.74
N GLY A 56 -11.10 6.69 12.97
CA GLY A 56 -12.28 5.86 13.25
C GLY A 56 -13.55 6.37 12.56
N LYS A 57 -13.77 7.70 12.55
CA LYS A 57 -14.88 8.31 11.82
C LYS A 57 -14.82 8.01 10.33
N LEU A 58 -13.64 8.15 9.70
CA LEU A 58 -13.44 7.84 8.28
C LEU A 58 -13.78 6.37 7.97
N VAL A 59 -13.28 5.43 8.78
CA VAL A 59 -13.56 4.00 8.61
C VAL A 59 -15.06 3.72 8.76
N PHE A 60 -15.71 4.33 9.74
CA PHE A 60 -17.16 4.21 9.93
C PHE A 60 -17.93 4.71 8.70
N GLU A 61 -17.56 5.87 8.16
CA GLU A 61 -18.19 6.44 6.96
C GLU A 61 -17.99 5.56 5.72
N MET A 62 -16.81 4.95 5.55
CA MET A 62 -16.56 4.00 4.44
C MET A 62 -17.47 2.77 4.52
N ILE A 63 -17.60 2.19 5.71
CA ILE A 63 -18.45 1.00 5.94
C ILE A 63 -19.93 1.37 5.76
N ALA A 64 -20.38 2.44 6.41
CA ALA A 64 -21.77 2.88 6.37
C ALA A 64 -22.18 3.42 4.98
N GLY A 65 -21.25 4.03 4.24
CA GLY A 65 -21.45 4.51 2.87
C GLY A 65 -21.47 3.38 1.86
N GLY A 66 -20.65 2.34 2.04
CA GLY A 66 -20.66 1.13 1.22
C GLY A 66 -21.91 0.26 1.37
N GLN A 67 -22.69 0.45 2.44
CA GLN A 67 -23.96 -0.25 2.69
C GLN A 67 -25.17 0.39 1.98
N ARG A 68 -24.99 1.52 1.29
CA ARG A 68 -26.06 2.22 0.55
C ARG A 68 -26.05 1.99 -0.97
N GLN A 69 -25.41 0.91 -1.44
CA GLN A 69 -25.43 0.49 -2.85
C GLN A 69 -26.17 -0.83 -3.01
#